data_AF-A0A0Q8SJ99-F1
#
_entry.id   AF-A0A0Q8SJ99-F1
#
_cell.length_a   1.000
_cell.length_b   1.000
_cell.length_c   1.000
_cell.angle_alpha   90.00
_cell.angle_beta   90.00
_cell.angle_gamma   90.00
#
_symmetry.space_group_name_H-M   'P 1'
#
loop_
_entity.id
_entity.type
_entity.pdbx_description
1 polymer ?
#
loop_
_entity_poly.entity_id
_entity_poly.type
_entity_poly.pdbx_seq_one_letter_code
_entity_poly.pdbx_strand_id
1 'polypeptide(L)'
;MLNTQPHLQACDDFYEALINAHQGLTPPESHAMNARLVLLLANHIGDQATLLHALKLARGSNAPASAADMAAVTPVAPVHAAN
;
A
#
# COMPACT_ATOMS: atom_id res chain seq x y z
N MET A 1 6.10 6.60 -16.34
CA MET A 1 6.46 5.17 -16.21
C MET A 1 6.50 4.81 -14.74
N LEU A 2 5.90 3.68 -14.35
CA LEU A 2 5.78 3.25 -12.96
C LEU A 2 7.09 2.60 -12.47
N ASN A 3 7.59 3.02 -11.30
CA ASN A 3 8.69 2.35 -10.63
C ASN A 3 8.16 1.36 -9.57
N THR A 4 8.51 0.09 -9.69
CA THR A 4 8.13 -0.98 -8.75
C THR A 4 9.29 -1.43 -7.86
N GLN A 5 10.47 -0.82 -7.99
CA GLN A 5 11.62 -1.08 -7.13
C GLN A 5 11.53 -0.28 -5.83
N PRO A 6 12.17 -0.74 -4.74
CA PRO A 6 12.30 0.03 -3.51
C PRO A 6 13.02 1.36 -3.80
N HIS A 7 12.28 2.47 -3.74
CA HIS A 7 12.82 3.81 -4.02
C HIS A 7 12.83 4.71 -2.77
N LEU A 8 12.20 4.28 -1.67
CA LEU A 8 12.19 5.08 -0.45
C LEU A 8 13.58 5.06 0.21
N GLN A 9 14.20 6.23 0.35
CA GLN A 9 15.51 6.39 0.98
C GLN A 9 15.50 6.04 2.47
N ALA A 10 14.38 6.31 3.16
CA ALA A 10 14.15 5.99 4.56
C ALA A 10 12.88 5.15 4.69
N CYS A 11 12.98 3.88 4.28
CA CYS A 11 11.86 2.94 4.28
C CYS A 11 11.28 2.75 5.70
N ASP A 12 12.17 2.64 6.69
CA ASP A 12 11.80 2.40 8.09
C ASP A 12 11.05 3.60 8.69
N ASP A 13 11.58 4.81 8.54
CA ASP A 13 10.96 6.04 9.05
C ASP A 13 9.55 6.24 8.47
N PHE A 14 9.36 5.98 7.16
CA PHE A 14 8.05 6.08 6.54
C PHE A 14 7.10 4.99 7.02
N TYR A 15 7.60 3.76 7.20
CA TYR A 15 6.79 2.66 7.71
C TYR A 15 6.33 2.94 9.14
N GLU A 16 7.22 3.43 10.02
CA GLU A 16 6.84 3.85 11.38
C GLU A 16 5.79 4.97 11.37
N ALA A 17 5.96 5.99 10.52
CA ALA A 17 4.99 7.06 10.38
C ALA A 17 3.62 6.55 9.91
N LEU A 18 3.60 5.56 9.00
CA LEU A 18 2.36 4.94 8.53
C LEU A 18 1.65 4.18 9.66
N ILE A 19 2.38 3.36 10.43
CA ILE A 19 1.82 2.64 11.58
C ILE A 19 1.27 3.62 12.62
N ASN A 20 2.03 4.66 12.94
CA ASN A 20 1.60 5.68 13.89
C ASN A 20 0.34 6.42 13.43
N ALA A 21 0.18 6.67 12.13
CA ALA A 21 -1.01 7.30 11.56
C ALA A 21 -2.29 6.45 11.71
N HIS A 22 -2.15 5.12 11.90
CA HIS A 22 -3.29 4.22 12.14
C HIS A 22 -3.67 4.08 13.62
N GLN A 23 -2.83 4.54 14.56
CA GLN A 23 -3.08 4.37 15.98
C GLN A 23 -4.36 5.10 16.42
N GLY A 24 -5.23 4.37 17.12
CA GLY A 24 -6.52 4.89 17.61
C GLY A 24 -7.64 4.95 16.56
N LEU A 25 -7.39 4.54 15.31
CA LEU A 25 -8.43 4.42 14.30
C LEU A 25 -9.13 3.06 14.35
N THR A 26 -10.43 3.06 14.17
CA THR A 26 -11.19 1.84 13.90
C THR A 26 -10.85 1.29 12.50
N PRO A 27 -11.15 0.00 12.20
CA PRO A 27 -10.93 -0.56 10.88
C PRO A 27 -11.51 0.27 9.70
N PRO A 28 -12.77 0.75 9.73
CA PRO A 28 -13.30 1.57 8.65
C PRO A 28 -12.59 2.93 8.53
N GLU A 29 -12.18 3.55 9.64
CA GLU A 29 -11.42 4.80 9.62
C GLU A 29 -10.02 4.61 9.05
N SER A 30 -9.36 3.51 9.40
CA SER A 30 -8.07 3.10 8.84
C SER A 30 -8.15 2.91 7.32
N HIS A 31 -9.20 2.25 6.83
CA HIS A 31 -9.44 2.12 5.39
C HIS A 31 -9.70 3.48 4.71
N ALA A 32 -10.49 4.35 5.34
CA ALA A 32 -10.74 5.69 4.82
C ALA A 32 -9.46 6.55 4.78
N MET A 33 -8.59 6.44 5.78
CA MET A 33 -7.28 7.10 5.83
C MET A 33 -6.38 6.61 4.68
N ASN A 34 -6.31 5.30 4.45
CA ASN A 34 -5.57 4.72 3.33
C ASN A 34 -6.11 5.19 1.96
N ALA A 35 -7.43 5.24 1.79
CA ALA A 35 -8.03 5.75 0.55
C ALA A 35 -7.65 7.22 0.29
N ARG A 36 -7.68 8.06 1.32
CA ARG A 36 -7.24 9.47 1.22
C ARG A 36 -5.75 9.57 0.86
N LEU A 37 -4.89 8.79 1.51
CA LEU A 37 -3.46 8.74 1.21
C LEU A 37 -3.20 8.35 -0.26
N VAL A 38 -3.87 7.30 -0.75
CA VAL A 38 -3.76 6.87 -2.15
C VAL A 38 -4.17 7.99 -3.12
N LEU A 39 -5.26 8.71 -2.84
CA LEU A 39 -5.71 9.82 -3.69
C LEU A 39 -4.74 11.00 -3.68
N LEU A 40 -4.15 11.33 -2.53
CA LEU A 40 -3.13 12.38 -2.42
C LEU A 40 -1.88 12.02 -3.22
N LEU A 41 -1.39 10.78 -3.10
CA LEU A 41 -0.26 10.29 -3.87
C LEU A 41 -0.56 10.24 -5.36
N ALA A 42 -1.78 9.83 -5.74
CA ALA A 42 -2.21 9.84 -7.14
C ALA A 42 -2.22 11.26 -7.74
N ASN A 43 -2.71 12.24 -6.97
CA ASN A 43 -2.66 13.64 -7.37
C ASN A 43 -1.22 14.15 -7.50
N HIS A 44 -0.32 13.76 -6.59
CA HIS A 44 1.10 14.11 -6.66
C HIS A 44 1.79 13.53 -7.91
N ILE A 45 1.46 12.29 -8.30
CA ILE A 45 1.99 11.63 -9.49
C ILE A 45 1.48 12.31 -10.78
N GLY A 46 0.19 12.66 -10.85
CA GLY A 46 -0.41 13.41 -11.96
C GLY A 46 -0.53 12.69 -13.31
N ASP A 47 0.21 11.59 -13.53
CA ASP A 47 0.18 10.81 -14.77
C ASP A 47 -0.86 9.68 -14.74
N GLN A 48 -1.98 9.89 -15.45
CA GLN A 48 -3.08 8.92 -15.56
C GLN A 48 -2.63 7.55 -16.10
N ALA A 49 -1.69 7.49 -17.06
CA ALA A 49 -1.24 6.22 -17.62
C ALA A 49 -0.46 5.40 -16.59
N THR A 50 0.40 6.06 -15.81
CA THR A 50 1.11 5.45 -14.68
C THR A 50 0.13 4.97 -13.60
N LEU A 51 -0.89 5.75 -13.26
CA LEU A 51 -1.90 5.37 -12.27
C LEU A 51 -2.75 4.16 -12.72
N LEU A 52 -3.19 4.13 -13.98
CA LEU A 52 -3.93 2.99 -14.53
C LEU A 52 -3.07 1.72 -14.58
N HIS A 53 -1.77 1.86 -14.87
CA HIS A 53 -0.83 0.74 -14.79
C HIS A 53 -0.68 0.23 -13.35
N ALA A 54 -0.53 1.12 -12.38
CA ALA A 54 -0.45 0.76 -10.96
C ALA A 54 -1.70 0.02 -10.47
N LEU A 55 -2.90 0.47 -10.86
CA LEU A 55 -4.16 -0.21 -10.51
C LEU A 55 -4.24 -1.64 -11.08
N LYS A 56 -3.76 -1.87 -12.31
CA LYS A 56 -3.72 -3.22 -12.91
C LYS A 56 -2.80 -4.15 -12.12
N LEU A 57 -1.63 -3.66 -11.70
CA LEU A 57 -0.69 -4.44 -10.89
C LEU A 57 -1.26 -4.72 -9.49
N ALA A 58 -1.83 -3.71 -8.83
CA ALA A 58 -2.43 -3.85 -7.49
C ALA A 58 -3.61 -4.84 -7.45
N ARG A 59 -4.36 -4.99 -8.56
CA ARG A 59 -5.42 -6.00 -8.68
C ARG A 59 -4.93 -7.44 -8.80
N GLY A 60 -3.63 -7.67 -8.95
CA GLY A 60 -3.06 -9.01 -9.07
C GLY A 60 -3.35 -9.71 -10.40
N SER A 61 -3.69 -8.99 -11.47
CA SER A 61 -4.00 -9.58 -12.78
C SER A 61 -2.77 -10.08 -13.57
N ASN A 62 -1.73 -10.55 -12.88
CA ASN A 62 -0.62 -11.30 -13.47
C ASN A 62 -0.42 -12.61 -12.69
N ALA A 63 -0.87 -13.73 -13.24
CA ALA A 63 -0.58 -15.07 -12.70
C ALA A 63 0.79 -15.57 -13.18
N PRO A 64 1.48 -16.50 -12.48
CA PRO A 64 1.61 -16.68 -11.04
C PRO A 64 2.94 -16.09 -10.54
N ALA A 65 2.91 -15.24 -9.50
CA ALA A 65 4.09 -15.05 -8.68
C ALA A 65 4.30 -16.35 -7.87
N SER A 66 5.42 -17.02 -8.10
CA SER A 66 5.88 -18.09 -7.21
C SER A 66 5.79 -17.62 -5.77
N ALA A 67 5.29 -18.49 -4.89
CA ALA A 67 5.12 -18.24 -3.45
C ALA A 67 6.42 -17.84 -2.71
N ALA A 68 7.57 -17.83 -3.40
CA ALA A 68 8.86 -17.38 -2.89
C ALA A 68 9.05 -15.84 -2.91
N ASP A 69 8.33 -15.08 -3.74
CA ASP A 69 8.51 -13.61 -3.83
C ASP A 69 7.56 -12.80 -2.93
N MET A 70 6.65 -13.46 -2.20
CA MET A 70 5.75 -12.83 -1.22
C MET A 70 6.39 -12.57 0.16
N ALA A 71 7.72 -12.58 0.25
CA ALA A 71 8.43 -12.31 1.50
C ALA A 71 8.57 -10.81 1.84
N ALA A 72 8.26 -9.88 0.92
CA ALA A 72 8.53 -8.45 1.13
C ALA A 72 7.31 -7.56 1.43
N VAL A 73 6.08 -8.05 1.30
CA VAL A 73 4.88 -7.35 1.80
C VAL A 73 3.94 -8.40 2.34
N THR A 74 4.15 -8.81 3.59
CA THR A 74 3.14 -9.58 4.30
C THR A 74 1.95 -8.64 4.53
N PRO A 75 0.74 -8.96 4.03
CA PRO A 75 -0.44 -8.27 4.50
C PRO A 75 -0.53 -8.57 5.99
N VAL A 76 -0.53 -7.53 6.84
CA VAL A 76 -0.83 -7.71 8.26
C VAL A 76 -2.26 -8.23 8.31
N ALA A 77 -2.43 -9.52 8.58
CA ALA A 77 -3.74 -10.07 8.85
C ALA A 77 -4.32 -9.31 10.06
N PRO A 78 -5.60 -8.90 10.05
CA PRO A 78 -6.18 -8.20 11.18
C PRO A 78 -6.20 -9.14 12.40
N VAL A 79 -5.27 -8.96 13.33
CA VAL A 79 -5.13 -9.77 14.55
C VAL A 79 -6.15 -9.37 15.64
N HIS A 80 -7.14 -8.54 15.32
CA HIS A 80 -8.12 -8.02 16.30
C HIS A 80 -9.55 -8.54 16.12
N ALA A 81 -9.78 -9.55 15.28
CA ALA A 81 -11.10 -10.20 15.19
C ALA A 81 -11.25 -11.35 16.20
N ALA A 82 -11.15 -11.07 17.50
CA ALA A 82 -11.64 -11.95 18.57
C ALA A 82 -11.64 -11.22 19.93
N ASN A 83 -12.76 -10.57 20.25
CA ASN A 83 -13.50 -10.71 21.51
C ASN A 83 -14.67 -9.72 21.55
#